data_AF-A0A7Y3MVV7-F1
#
_entry.id   AF-A0A7Y3MVV7-F1
#
_cell.length_a   1.000
_cell.length_b   1.000
_cell.length_c   1.000
_cell.angle_alpha   90.00
_cell.angle_beta   90.00
_cell.angle_gamma   90.00
#
_symmetry.space_group_name_H-M   'P 1'
#
loop_
_entity.id
_entity.type
_entity.pdbx_description
1 polymer ?
#
loop_
_entity_poly.entity_id
_entity_poly.type
_entity_poly.pdbx_seq_one_letter_code
_entity_poly.pdbx_strand_id
1 'polypeptide(L)'
;MPRESKKARRARAEEIYGLLEAEYPDAHCALNHTGPFELAVATILSAQCTDARVNLVTPELFQRYPDARSLAAAEQEELEEVVRSTGFFRNKARN
;
A
#
# COMPACT_ATOMS: atom_id res chain seq x y z
N MET A 1 -18.10 31.97 -3.94
CA MET A 1 -18.53 31.49 -2.61
C MET A 1 -17.49 31.91 -1.58
N PRO A 2 -17.87 32.51 -0.44
CA PRO A 2 -16.92 32.81 0.61
C PRO A 2 -16.29 31.52 1.15
N ARG A 3 -15.00 31.56 1.48
CA ARG A 3 -14.28 30.43 2.06
C ARG A 3 -14.83 30.14 3.46
N GLU A 4 -15.12 28.87 3.72
CA GLU A 4 -15.50 28.35 5.04
C GLU A 4 -14.48 28.74 6.12
N SER A 5 -14.94 29.09 7.33
CA SER A 5 -14.05 29.39 8.45
C SER A 5 -13.32 28.12 8.95
N LYS A 6 -12.16 28.28 9.59
CA LYS A 6 -11.41 27.14 10.17
C LYS A 6 -12.25 26.33 11.17
N LYS A 7 -13.11 27.00 11.95
CA LYS A 7 -14.01 26.37 12.93
C LYS A 7 -15.08 25.52 12.24
N ALA A 8 -15.77 26.09 11.25
CA ALA A 8 -16.78 25.38 10.49
C ALA A 8 -16.20 24.16 9.76
N ARG A 9 -15.00 24.30 9.16
CA ARG A 9 -14.32 23.20 8.47
C ARG A 9 -13.97 22.04 9.39
N ARG A 10 -13.58 22.31 10.65
CA ARG A 10 -13.30 21.27 11.64
C ARG A 10 -14.57 20.54 12.07
N ALA A 11 -15.64 21.28 12.38
CA ALA A 11 -16.92 20.69 12.75
C ALA A 11 -17.46 19.76 11.66
N ARG A 12 -17.37 20.19 10.40
CA ARG A 12 -17.76 19.36 9.25
C ARG A 12 -16.88 18.13 9.07
N ALA A 13 -15.57 18.23 9.32
CA ALA A 13 -14.67 17.08 9.24
C ALA A 13 -14.94 16.05 10.35
N GLU A 14 -15.25 16.50 11.57
CA GLU A 14 -15.62 15.63 12.71
C GLU A 14 -16.95 14.91 12.43
N GLU A 15 -17.94 15.61 11.88
CA GLU A 15 -19.22 15.00 11.46
C GLU A 15 -19.01 13.94 10.36
N ILE A 16 -18.24 14.25 9.32
CA ILE A 16 -17.91 13.30 8.25
C ILE A 16 -17.17 12.08 8.81
N TYR A 17 -16.21 12.30 9.72
CA TYR A 17 -15.48 11.21 10.34
C TYR A 17 -16.40 10.27 11.12
N GLY A 18 -17.30 10.81 11.94
CA GLY A 18 -18.27 9.98 12.70
C GLY A 18 -19.21 9.19 11.78
N LEU A 19 -19.63 9.75 10.65
CA LEU A 19 -20.42 9.04 9.65
C LEU A 19 -19.64 7.91 8.98
N LEU A 20 -18.38 8.16 8.61
CA LEU A 20 -17.51 7.15 8.00
C LEU A 20 -17.15 6.01 8.97
N GLU A 21 -16.90 6.34 10.24
CA GLU A 21 -16.62 5.35 11.29
C GLU A 21 -17.82 4.44 11.55
N ALA A 22 -19.04 5.01 11.56
CA ALA A 22 -20.26 4.23 11.71
C ALA A 22 -20.59 3.36 10.48
N GLU A 23 -20.34 3.86 9.27
CA GLU A 23 -20.60 3.14 8.00
C GLU A 23 -19.58 2.02 7.76
N TYR A 24 -18.32 2.23 8.11
CA TYR A 24 -17.22 1.29 7.88
C TYR A 24 -16.51 0.91 9.19
N PRO A 25 -17.20 0.23 10.14
CA PRO A 25 -16.66 -0.06 11.47
C PRO A 25 -15.42 -0.97 11.44
N ASP A 26 -15.27 -1.76 10.39
CA ASP A 26 -14.15 -2.70 10.21
C ASP A 26 -13.09 -2.17 9.23
N ALA A 27 -13.03 -0.87 8.96
CA ALA A 27 -12.02 -0.31 8.06
C ALA A 27 -10.59 -0.54 8.60
N HIS A 28 -9.76 -1.23 7.83
CA HIS A 28 -8.37 -1.55 8.16
C HIS A 28 -7.47 -1.51 6.93
N CYS A 29 -6.16 -1.69 7.11
CA CYS A 29 -5.21 -1.81 6.00
C CYS A 29 -5.53 -3.07 5.18
N ALA A 30 -5.83 -2.91 3.89
CA ALA A 30 -6.22 -4.01 3.01
C ALA A 30 -5.02 -4.76 2.38
N LEU A 31 -3.79 -4.32 2.66
CA LEU A 31 -2.58 -5.01 2.22
C LEU A 31 -2.25 -6.17 3.17
N ASN A 32 -2.13 -7.38 2.64
CA ASN A 32 -1.77 -8.56 3.42
C ASN A 32 -0.28 -8.50 3.77
N HIS A 33 0.04 -8.61 5.07
CA HIS A 33 1.41 -8.60 5.57
C HIS A 33 1.50 -9.29 6.94
N THR A 34 2.65 -9.84 7.27
CA THR A 34 2.97 -10.46 8.57
C THR A 34 3.86 -9.58 9.45
N GLY A 35 4.44 -8.53 8.89
CA GLY A 35 5.30 -7.62 9.63
C GLY A 35 5.66 -6.33 8.88
N PRO A 36 6.46 -5.45 9.52
CA PRO A 36 6.77 -4.12 8.99
C PRO A 36 7.50 -4.11 7.65
N PHE A 37 8.39 -5.09 7.42
CA PHE A 37 9.12 -5.23 6.15
C PHE A 37 8.15 -5.48 4.99
N GLU A 38 7.30 -6.49 5.14
CA GLU A 38 6.29 -6.84 4.12
C GLU A 38 5.35 -5.66 3.85
N LEU A 39 4.88 -4.97 4.90
CA LEU A 39 4.01 -3.81 4.75
C LEU A 39 4.69 -2.66 3.99
N ALA A 40 5.97 -2.39 4.28
CA ALA A 40 6.73 -1.34 3.59
C ALA A 40 6.86 -1.65 2.09
N VAL A 41 7.22 -2.88 1.75
CA VAL A 41 7.34 -3.31 0.36
C VAL A 41 5.97 -3.30 -0.34
N ALA A 42 4.92 -3.84 0.30
CA ALA A 42 3.56 -3.83 -0.23
C ALA A 42 3.06 -2.39 -0.47
N THR A 43 3.42 -1.43 0.38
CA THR A 43 3.09 -0.01 0.23
C THR A 43 3.81 0.61 -0.97
N ILE A 44 5.07 0.26 -1.23
CA ILE A 44 5.78 0.70 -2.45
C ILE A 44 5.10 0.12 -3.70
N LEU A 45 4.68 -1.15 -3.63
CA LEU A 45 3.98 -1.81 -4.74
C LEU A 45 2.56 -1.28 -4.98
N SER A 46 1.88 -0.77 -3.95
CA SER A 46 0.51 -0.24 -4.07
C SER A 46 0.43 1.11 -4.79
N ALA A 47 1.56 1.82 -4.95
CA ALA A 47 1.60 3.07 -5.71
C ALA A 47 1.05 2.86 -7.14
N GLN A 48 -0.09 3.49 -7.43
CA GLN A 48 -0.83 3.36 -8.70
C GLN A 48 -1.18 1.90 -9.05
N CYS A 49 -1.45 1.08 -8.03
CA CYS A 49 -1.89 -0.31 -8.16
C CYS A 49 -3.04 -0.57 -7.16
N THR A 50 -3.84 -1.60 -7.40
CA THR A 50 -4.90 -1.99 -6.44
C THR A 50 -4.33 -2.92 -5.38
N ASP A 51 -4.80 -2.81 -4.13
CA ASP A 51 -4.38 -3.70 -3.04
C ASP A 51 -4.63 -5.17 -3.39
N ALA A 52 -5.75 -5.48 -4.06
CA ALA A 52 -6.05 -6.81 -4.58
C ALA A 52 -4.96 -7.35 -5.51
N ARG A 53 -4.39 -6.51 -6.39
CA ARG A 53 -3.28 -6.92 -7.27
C ARG A 53 -1.98 -7.10 -6.49
N VAL A 54 -1.68 -6.22 -5.54
CA VAL A 54 -0.50 -6.34 -4.67
C VAL A 54 -0.56 -7.63 -3.85
N ASN A 55 -1.73 -7.96 -3.31
CA ASN A 55 -1.97 -9.18 -2.52
C ASN A 55 -1.84 -10.47 -3.34
N LEU A 56 -1.95 -10.42 -4.68
CA LEU A 56 -1.68 -11.57 -5.55
C LEU A 56 -0.17 -11.79 -5.79
N VAL A 57 0.63 -10.72 -5.73
CA VAL A 57 2.07 -10.76 -6.05
C VAL A 57 2.93 -11.00 -4.80
N THR A 58 2.55 -10.38 -3.69
CA THR A 58 3.32 -10.40 -2.44
C THR A 58 3.58 -11.79 -1.86
N PRO A 59 2.70 -12.81 -1.96
CA PRO A 59 3.02 -14.15 -1.46
C PRO A 59 4.24 -14.78 -2.13
N GLU A 60 4.35 -14.69 -3.46
CA GLU A 60 5.51 -15.19 -4.20
C GLU A 60 6.75 -14.35 -3.89
N LEU A 61 6.60 -13.02 -3.85
CA LEU A 61 7.70 -12.10 -3.56
C LEU A 61 8.34 -12.41 -2.20
N PHE A 62 7.53 -12.54 -1.14
CA PHE A 62 8.04 -12.78 0.22
C PHE A 62 8.45 -14.23 0.46
N GLN A 63 7.97 -15.18 -0.34
CA GLN A 63 8.53 -16.54 -0.35
C GLN A 63 9.96 -16.55 -0.90
N ARG A 64 10.24 -15.78 -1.97
CA ARG A 64 11.58 -15.68 -2.57
C ARG A 64 12.51 -14.78 -1.75
N TYR A 65 11.96 -13.69 -1.20
CA TYR A 65 12.70 -12.65 -0.49
C TYR A 65 12.05 -12.37 0.88
N PRO A 66 12.26 -13.25 1.87
CA PRO A 66 11.58 -13.16 3.17
C PRO A 66 12.05 -11.99 4.05
N ASP A 67 13.17 -11.35 3.71
CA ASP A 67 13.70 -10.21 4.46
C ASP A 67 14.35 -9.16 3.55
N ALA A 68 14.62 -7.98 4.13
CA ALA A 68 15.20 -6.86 3.39
C ALA A 68 16.58 -7.16 2.78
N ARG A 69 17.37 -8.05 3.41
CA ARG A 69 18.71 -8.40 2.91
C ARG A 69 18.61 -9.28 1.67
N SER A 70 17.72 -10.26 1.70
CA SER A 70 17.44 -11.14 0.55
C SER A 70 16.84 -10.37 -0.63
N LEU A 71 15.91 -9.44 -0.37
CA LEU A 71 15.33 -8.60 -1.42
C LEU A 71 16.36 -7.64 -2.02
N ALA A 72 17.21 -7.03 -1.20
CA ALA A 72 18.27 -6.13 -1.68
C ALA A 72 19.38 -6.84 -2.47
N ALA A 73 19.53 -8.16 -2.29
CA ALA A 73 20.47 -9.00 -3.04
C ALA A 73 19.84 -9.62 -4.29
N ALA A 74 18.55 -9.38 -4.55
CA ALA A 74 17.86 -9.92 -5.71
C ALA A 74 18.44 -9.37 -7.02
N GLU A 75 18.52 -10.22 -8.04
CA GLU A 75 18.78 -9.75 -9.40
C GLU A 75 17.60 -8.90 -9.86
N GLN A 76 17.87 -7.70 -10.35
CA GLN A 76 16.83 -6.74 -10.69
C GLN A 76 15.87 -7.31 -11.74
N GLU A 77 16.38 -8.03 -12.75
CA GLU A 77 15.56 -8.65 -13.79
C GLU A 77 14.58 -9.68 -13.19
N GLU A 78 15.02 -10.49 -12.23
CA GLU A 78 14.15 -11.46 -11.55
C GLU A 78 13.09 -10.77 -10.70
N LEU A 79 13.46 -9.70 -9.98
CA LEU A 79 12.50 -8.91 -9.20
C LEU A 79 11.47 -8.23 -10.10
N GLU A 80 11.90 -7.69 -11.24
CA GLU A 80 11.04 -7.10 -12.25
C GLU A 80 9.99 -8.09 -12.79
N GLU A 81 10.36 -9.37 -12.99
CA GLU A 81 9.43 -10.43 -13.37
C GLU A 81 8.35 -10.66 -12.30
N VAL A 82 8.76 -10.81 -11.04
CA VAL A 82 7.84 -11.07 -9.93
C VAL A 82 6.84 -9.92 -9.77
N VAL A 83 7.31 -8.67 -9.84
CA VAL A 83 6.46 -7.48 -9.61
C VAL A 83 5.86 -6.88 -10.88
N ARG A 84 6.07 -7.51 -12.04
CA ARG A 84 5.69 -7.01 -13.38
C ARG A 84 4.25 -6.51 -13.44
N SER A 85 3.35 -7.22 -12.77
CA SER A 85 1.91 -6.97 -12.82
C SER A 85 1.43 -5.81 -11.94
N THR A 86 2.32 -5.19 -11.16
CA THR A 86 1.99 -4.07 -10.26
C THR A 86 2.07 -2.69 -10.94
N GLY A 87 2.46 -2.62 -12.22
CA GLY A 87 2.65 -1.36 -12.95
C GLY A 87 3.87 -0.56 -12.45
N PHE A 88 4.52 0.21 -13.33
CA PHE A 88 5.80 0.89 -13.04
C PHE A 88 6.88 -0.03 -12.43
N PHE A 89 6.82 -1.33 -12.72
CA PHE A 89 7.56 -2.39 -12.04
C PHE A 89 9.09 -2.16 -12.06
N ARG A 90 9.64 -1.60 -13.15
CA ARG A 90 11.07 -1.24 -13.24
C ARG A 90 11.51 -0.23 -12.18
N ASN A 91 10.71 0.83 -11.98
CA ASN A 91 11.01 1.83 -10.97
C ASN A 91 10.78 1.26 -9.56
N LYS A 92 9.75 0.42 -9.39
CA LYS A 92 9.46 -0.22 -8.10
C LYS A 92 10.54 -1.23 -7.70
N ALA A 93 11.08 -2.00 -8.64
CA ALA A 93 12.15 -2.96 -8.41
C ALA A 93 13.49 -2.29 -8.09
N ARG A 94 13.73 -1.07 -8.59
CA ARG A 94 14.96 -0.30 -8.36
C ARG A 94 14.99 0.45 -7.01
N ASN A 95 13.84 0.84 -6.47
CA ASN A 95 13.72 1.68 -5.27
C ASN A 95 14.13 0.93 -4.00
#